data_AF-A0A0Q8QS06-F1
#
_entry.id   AF-A0A0Q8QS06-F1
#
_cell.length_a   1.000
_cell.length_b   1.000
_cell.length_c   1.000
_cell.angle_alpha   90.00
_cell.angle_beta   90.00
_cell.angle_gamma   90.00
#
_symmetry.space_group_name_H-M   'P 1'
#
loop_
_entity.id
_entity.type
_entity.pdbx_description
1 polymer ?
#
loop_
_entity_poly.entity_id
_entity_poly.type
_entity_poly.pdbx_seq_one_letter_code
_entity_poly.pdbx_strand_id
1 'polypeptide(L)'
;MKKHLPYVSLFLCALLILFVAYVNLDAITGAFGEGSPYFGRTTNMDKWENPVPMLVVVDVFTIVLSVVVGRWAVKQFRQSQ
;
A
#
# COMPACT_ATOMS: atom_id res chain seq x y z
N MET A 1 11.38 -15.19 -22.39
CA MET A 1 10.25 -14.79 -21.51
C MET A 1 10.57 -14.85 -20.02
N LYS A 2 11.06 -15.96 -19.45
CA LYS A 2 11.28 -16.12 -17.99
C LYS A 2 12.28 -15.13 -17.35
N LYS A 3 13.27 -14.63 -18.09
CA LYS A 3 14.28 -13.68 -17.60
C LYS A 3 13.70 -12.30 -17.21
N HIS A 4 12.58 -11.89 -17.82
CA HIS A 4 11.95 -10.59 -17.53
C HIS A 4 10.99 -10.65 -16.35
N LEU A 5 10.49 -11.85 -16.02
CA LEU A 5 9.50 -12.07 -14.98
C LEU A 5 9.89 -11.47 -13.61
N PRO A 6 11.12 -11.68 -13.07
CA PRO A 6 11.49 -11.08 -11.79
C PRO A 6 11.55 -9.54 -11.83
N TYR A 7 11.95 -8.93 -12.94
CA TYR A 7 11.93 -7.46 -13.09
C TYR A 7 10.50 -6.92 -13.11
N VAL A 8 9.61 -7.57 -13.86
CA VAL A 8 8.19 -7.21 -13.92
C VAL A 8 7.56 -7.35 -12.54
N SER A 9 7.84 -8.44 -11.81
CA SER A 9 7.33 -8.63 -10.45
C SER A 9 7.79 -7.54 -9.48
N LEU A 10 9.06 -7.12 -9.54
CA LEU A 10 9.57 -6.03 -8.70
C LEU A 10 8.94 -4.68 -9.07
N PHE A 11 8.77 -4.41 -10.37
CA PHE A 11 8.10 -3.21 -10.84
C PHE A 11 6.65 -3.14 -10.34
N LEU A 12 5.91 -4.25 -10.41
CA LEU A 12 4.55 -4.34 -9.88
C LEU A 12 4.51 -4.15 -8.36
N CYS A 13 5.48 -4.66 -7.61
CA CYS A 13 5.59 -4.39 -6.16
C CYS A 13 5.80 -2.89 -5.88
N ALA A 14 6.65 -2.22 -6.66
CA ALA A 14 6.87 -0.78 -6.51
C ALA A 14 5.59 0.02 -6.80
N LEU A 15 4.85 -0.33 -7.87
CA LEU A 15 3.56 0.31 -8.16
C LEU A 15 2.52 0.06 -7.06
N LEU A 16 2.46 -1.15 -6.51
CA LEU A 16 1.57 -1.47 -5.40
C LEU A 16 1.88 -0.62 -4.16
N ILE A 17 3.16 -0.47 -3.80
CA ILE A 17 3.59 0.35 -2.67
C ILE A 17 3.19 1.81 -2.87
N LEU A 18 3.41 2.36 -4.08
CA LEU A 18 3.01 3.73 -4.40
C LEU A 18 1.49 3.92 -4.33
N PHE A 19 0.72 2.95 -4.81
CA PHE A 19 -0.73 2.98 -4.72
C PHE A 19 -1.21 2.96 -3.26
N VAL A 20 -0.66 2.09 -2.42
CA VAL A 20 -1.02 2.01 -1.00
C VAL A 20 -0.61 3.28 -0.24
N ALA A 21 0.52 3.89 -0.60
CA ALA A 21 0.91 5.19 -0.07
C ALA A 21 -0.12 6.29 -0.44
N TYR A 22 -0.60 6.30 -1.68
CA TYR A 22 -1.68 7.21 -2.10
C TYR A 22 -2.97 6.97 -1.29
N VAL A 23 -3.38 5.71 -1.11
CA VAL A 23 -4.57 5.37 -0.31
C VAL A 23 -4.43 5.84 1.14
N ASN A 24 -3.25 5.66 1.75
CA ASN A 24 -2.97 6.17 3.09
C ASN A 24 -3.11 7.69 3.16
N LEU A 25 -2.54 8.42 2.19
CA LEU A 25 -2.64 9.88 2.14
C LEU A 25 -4.09 10.33 1.99
N ASP A 26 -4.84 9.75 1.07
CA ASP A 26 -6.25 10.09 0.83
C ASP A 26 -7.11 9.79 2.06
N ALA A 27 -6.96 8.62 2.67
CA ALA A 27 -7.72 8.24 3.86
C ALA A 27 -7.39 9.11 5.09
N ILE A 28 -6.11 9.42 5.32
CA ILE A 28 -5.69 10.27 6.46
C ILE A 28 -6.15 11.71 6.24
N THR A 29 -5.96 12.26 5.03
CA THR A 29 -6.40 13.63 4.71
C THR A 29 -7.92 13.76 4.77
N GLY A 30 -8.67 12.75 4.30
CA GLY A 30 -10.11 12.71 4.42
C GLY A 30 -10.61 12.59 5.87
N ALA A 31 -9.95 11.78 6.71
CA ALA A 31 -10.39 11.55 8.08
C ALA A 31 -9.94 12.61 9.09
N PHE A 32 -8.77 13.22 8.88
CA PHE A 32 -8.11 14.12 9.83
C PHE A 32 -7.82 15.53 9.26
N GLY A 33 -8.06 15.77 7.98
CA GLY A 33 -7.86 17.09 7.35
C GLY A 33 -9.04 18.05 7.56
N GLU A 34 -8.82 19.31 7.18
CA GLU A 34 -9.77 20.42 7.37
C GLU A 34 -10.70 20.65 6.14
N GLY A 35 -10.68 19.77 5.13
CA GLY A 35 -11.35 19.99 3.84
C GLY A 35 -12.75 19.38 3.69
N SER A 36 -13.68 20.12 3.09
CA SER A 36 -14.92 19.59 2.47
C SER A 36 -14.57 18.59 1.35
N PRO A 37 -15.30 17.48 1.10
CA PRO A 37 -16.68 17.13 1.49
C PRO A 37 -16.79 16.16 2.67
N TYR A 38 -15.66 15.71 3.21
CA TYR A 38 -15.63 14.73 4.29
C TYR A 38 -15.78 15.49 5.61
N PHE A 39 -16.82 15.13 6.36
CA PHE A 39 -17.02 15.70 7.68
C PHE A 39 -15.88 15.22 8.56
N GLY A 40 -14.87 16.07 8.75
CA GLY A 40 -13.76 15.80 9.66
C GLY A 40 -14.27 15.39 11.04
N ARG A 41 -13.39 14.81 11.85
CA ARG A 41 -13.71 14.23 13.17
C ARG A 41 -14.62 15.11 14.05
N THR A 42 -14.65 16.42 13.88
CA THR A 42 -15.46 17.35 14.69
C THR A 42 -16.88 17.60 14.19
N THR A 43 -17.22 17.26 12.93
CA THR A 43 -18.51 17.66 12.32
C THR A 43 -19.54 16.53 12.25
N ASN A 44 -19.15 15.25 12.30
CA ASN A 44 -20.07 14.09 12.19
C ASN A 44 -19.55 12.88 13.00
N MET A 45 -19.31 13.10 14.30
CA MET A 45 -18.67 12.13 15.20
C MET A 45 -19.42 10.80 15.35
N ASP A 46 -20.74 10.80 15.16
CA ASP A 46 -21.59 9.61 15.20
C ASP A 46 -21.35 8.65 14.03
N LYS A 47 -20.78 9.15 12.93
CA LYS A 47 -20.47 8.37 11.71
C LYS A 47 -18.97 8.24 11.45
N TRP A 48 -18.16 8.95 12.22
CA TRP A 48 -16.73 8.96 12.04
C TRP A 48 -16.13 7.65 12.54
N GLU A 49 -15.40 6.96 11.67
CA GLU A 49 -14.62 5.79 12.01
C GLU A 49 -13.13 6.10 11.84
N ASN A 50 -12.31 5.62 12.76
CA ASN A 50 -10.87 5.75 12.65
C ASN A 50 -10.35 4.85 11.52
N PRO A 51 -9.74 5.38 10.43
CA PRO A 51 -9.27 4.55 9.32
C PRO A 51 -7.98 3.79 9.66
N VAL A 52 -7.23 4.22 10.68
CA VAL A 52 -5.88 3.71 10.99
C VAL A 52 -5.84 2.19 11.18
N PRO A 53 -6.76 1.53 11.93
CA PRO A 53 -6.74 0.07 12.07
C PRO A 53 -6.83 -0.66 10.73
N MET A 54 -7.68 -0.19 9.81
CA MET A 54 -7.82 -0.81 8.49
C MET A 54 -6.59 -0.54 7.62
N LEU A 55 -6.05 0.68 7.64
CA LEU A 55 -4.83 1.04 6.91
C LEU A 55 -3.63 0.19 7.35
N VAL A 56 -3.46 -0.03 8.66
CA VAL A 56 -2.39 -0.90 9.19
C VAL A 56 -2.50 -2.32 8.65
N VAL A 57 -3.71 -2.88 8.53
CA VAL A 57 -3.91 -4.22 7.95
C VAL A 57 -3.50 -4.25 6.48
N VAL A 58 -3.87 -3.22 5.71
CA VAL A 58 -3.49 -3.09 4.29
C VAL A 58 -1.98 -2.96 4.13
N ASP A 59 -1.33 -2.16 4.97
CA ASP A 59 0.11 -1.94 4.95
C ASP A 59 0.88 -3.22 5.27
N VAL A 60 0.49 -3.93 6.33
CA VAL A 60 1.10 -5.23 6.71
C VAL A 60 0.98 -6.23 5.57
N PHE A 61 -0.21 -6.34 4.97
CA PHE A 61 -0.43 -7.27 3.86
C PHE A 61 0.45 -6.91 2.65
N THR A 62 0.52 -5.63 2.31
CA THR A 62 1.34 -5.10 1.21
C THR A 62 2.83 -5.36 1.44
N ILE A 63 3.32 -5.15 2.66
CA ILE A 63 4.70 -5.44 3.05
C ILE A 63 4.98 -6.93 2.92
N VAL A 64 4.15 -7.80 3.49
CA VAL A 64 4.34 -9.26 3.44
C VAL A 64 4.39 -9.75 2.00
N LEU A 65 3.45 -9.33 1.15
CA LEU A 65 3.41 -9.69 -0.26
C LEU A 65 4.70 -9.23 -0.98
N SER A 66 5.07 -7.96 -0.81
CA SER A 66 6.24 -7.37 -1.47
C SER A 66 7.55 -8.03 -1.03
N VAL A 67 7.66 -8.40 0.25
CA VAL A 67 8.83 -9.14 0.78
C VAL A 67 8.89 -10.54 0.19
N VAL A 68 7.79 -11.28 0.15
CA VAL A 68 7.76 -12.65 -0.41
C VAL A 68 8.13 -12.63 -1.90
N VAL A 69 7.50 -11.75 -2.68
CA VAL A 69 7.77 -11.62 -4.12
C VAL A 69 9.19 -11.11 -4.37
N GLY A 70 9.62 -10.09 -3.62
CA GLY A 70 10.97 -9.54 -3.73
C GLY A 70 12.05 -10.57 -3.43
N ARG A 71 11.91 -11.36 -2.37
CA ARG A 71 12.83 -12.46 -2.04
C ARG A 71 12.87 -13.51 -3.14
N TRP A 72 11.72 -13.87 -3.71
CA TRP A 72 11.66 -14.79 -4.84
C TRP A 72 12.38 -14.21 -6.07
N ALA A 73 12.12 -12.96 -6.43
CA ALA A 73 12.74 -12.30 -7.59
C ALA A 73 14.27 -12.22 -7.45
N VAL A 74 14.78 -11.86 -6.26
CA VAL A 74 16.22 -11.85 -5.97
C VAL A 74 16.84 -13.25 -6.12
N LYS A 75 16.15 -14.29 -5.67
CA LYS A 75 16.61 -15.68 -5.85
C LYS A 75 16.71 -16.04 -7.33
N GLN A 76 15.76 -15.61 -8.17
CA GLN A 76 15.80 -15.87 -9.62
C GLN A 76 16.99 -15.18 -10.29
N PHE A 77 17.34 -13.96 -9.89
CA PHE A 77 18.53 -13.28 -10.42
C PHE A 77 19.82 -14.03 -10.09
N ARG A 78 19.95 -14.54 -8.86
CA ARG A 78 21.12 -15.33 -8.44
C ARG A 78 21.28 -16.62 -9.25
N GLN A 79 20.18 -17.25 -9.65
CA GLN A 79 20.20 -18.49 -10.44
C GLN A 79 20.47 -18.26 -11.95
N SER A 80 20.40 -17.01 -12.40
CA SER A 80 20.61 -16.64 -13.81
C SER A 80 22.02 -16.16 -14.12
N GLN A 81 22.88 -16.05 -13.10
CA GLN A 81 24.32 -15.81 -13.19
C GLN A 81 25.05 -17.15 -13.20
#